data_AF-A0A3C1V0Z8-F1
#
_entry.id   AF-A0A3C1V0Z8-F1
#
_cell.length_a   1.000
_cell.length_b   1.000
_cell.length_c   1.000
_cell.angle_alpha   90.00
_cell.angle_beta   90.00
_cell.angle_gamma   90.00
#
_symmetry.space_group_name_H-M   'P 1'
#
loop_
_entity.id
_entity.type
_entity.pdbx_description
1 polymer ?
#
loop_
_entity_poly.entity_id
_entity_poly.type
_entity_poly.pdbx_seq_one_letter_code
_entity_poly.pdbx_strand_id
1 'polypeptide(L)'
;DHGIHTLNAPPALGGFLVAILVLSPEGLSALRAARNNRLQRTINILLGSATSTIGMTVPVVLAIGFFSGRTLELGLEPTDIAMLTLTLFTSVITLGTGKTTLLQGVVHLILFAAYVMLIFDG
;
A
#
# COMPACT_ATOMS: atom_id res chain seq x y z
N ASP A 1 -19.41 4.81 -15.65
CA ASP A 1 -18.66 4.05 -16.66
C ASP A 1 -18.13 4.89 -17.84
N HIS A 2 -17.88 6.21 -17.68
CA HIS A 2 -17.55 7.10 -18.82
C HIS A 2 -16.38 8.08 -18.57
N GLY A 3 -15.57 7.89 -17.52
CA GLY A 3 -14.50 8.85 -17.16
C GLY A 3 -13.07 8.44 -17.53
N ILE A 4 -12.85 7.19 -17.95
CA ILE A 4 -11.51 6.59 -18.09
C ILE A 4 -11.02 6.49 -19.54
N HIS A 5 -11.86 6.86 -20.52
CA HIS A 5 -11.51 6.72 -21.94
C HIS A 5 -10.82 7.95 -22.56
N THR A 6 -10.59 9.02 -21.79
CA THR A 6 -10.10 10.31 -22.31
C THR A 6 -8.66 10.64 -21.95
N LEU A 7 -7.94 9.83 -21.17
CA LEU A 7 -6.60 10.21 -20.67
C LEU A 7 -5.44 9.25 -20.93
N ASN A 8 -5.59 8.07 -21.55
CA ASN A 8 -4.49 7.09 -21.68
C ASN A 8 -3.77 6.81 -20.33
N ALA A 9 -4.51 6.92 -19.22
CA ALA A 9 -3.96 6.76 -17.89
C ALA A 9 -4.06 5.27 -17.49
N PRO A 10 -2.96 4.64 -17.02
CA PRO A 10 -2.97 3.25 -16.57
C PRO A 10 -4.13 2.95 -15.61
N PRO A 11 -4.84 1.82 -15.79
CA PRO A 11 -6.00 1.46 -14.94
C PRO A 11 -5.63 1.35 -13.45
N ALA A 12 -4.37 1.01 -13.14
CA ALA A 12 -3.84 0.97 -11.78
C ALA A 12 -3.77 2.35 -11.09
N LEU A 13 -3.75 3.46 -11.84
CA LEU A 13 -3.71 4.82 -11.26
C LEU A 13 -4.98 5.15 -10.47
N GLY A 14 -6.15 4.65 -10.89
CA GLY A 14 -7.40 4.88 -10.19
C GLY A 14 -7.36 4.32 -8.77
N GLY A 15 -6.89 3.08 -8.62
CA GLY A 15 -6.69 2.44 -7.32
C GLY A 15 -5.63 3.16 -6.48
N PHE A 16 -4.52 3.59 -7.09
CA PHE A 16 -3.46 4.34 -6.42
C PHE A 16 -3.94 5.68 -5.85
N LEU A 17 -4.72 6.47 -6.62
CA LEU A 17 -5.26 7.74 -6.14
C LEU A 17 -6.26 7.55 -4.99
N VAL A 18 -7.11 6.53 -5.07
CA VAL A 18 -8.03 6.18 -3.96
C VAL A 18 -7.24 5.77 -2.72
N ALA A 19 -6.19 4.96 -2.88
CA ALA A 19 -5.33 4.55 -1.77
C ALA A 19 -4.67 5.76 -1.08
N ILE A 20 -4.14 6.72 -1.84
CA ILE A 20 -3.60 7.97 -1.28
C ILE A 20 -4.67 8.73 -0.50
N LEU A 21 -5.87 8.87 -1.06
CA LEU A 21 -6.95 9.63 -0.44
C LEU A 21 -7.40 9.01 0.89
N VAL A 22 -7.54 7.69 0.91
CA VAL A 22 -7.92 6.92 2.12
C VAL A 22 -6.81 6.97 3.17
N LEU A 23 -5.55 6.82 2.78
CA LEU A 23 -4.42 6.75 3.72
C LEU A 23 -3.90 8.13 4.17
N SER A 24 -4.18 9.19 3.42
CA SER A 24 -3.71 10.56 3.70
C SER A 24 -3.94 11.02 5.16
N PRO A 25 -5.16 10.95 5.73
CA PRO A 25 -5.39 11.41 7.11
C PRO A 25 -4.57 10.64 8.15
N GLU A 26 -4.35 9.35 7.93
CA GLU A 26 -3.57 8.48 8.82
C GLU A 26 -2.07 8.73 8.66
N GLY A 27 -1.61 8.93 7.42
CA GLY A 27 -0.23 9.33 7.11
C GLY A 27 0.15 10.67 7.73
N LEU A 28 -0.74 11.67 7.64
CA LEU A 28 -0.57 12.97 8.31
C LEU A 28 -0.48 12.81 9.83
N SER A 29 -1.32 11.95 10.42
CA SER A 29 -1.31 11.67 11.86
C SER A 29 -0.02 10.99 12.30
N ALA A 30 0.45 10.02 11.52
CA ALA A 30 1.70 9.30 11.74
C ALA A 30 2.93 10.22 11.60
N LEU A 31 2.93 11.11 10.60
CA LEU A 31 4.00 12.10 10.38
C LEU A 31 4.08 13.11 11.53
N ARG A 32 2.93 13.60 12.00
CA ARG A 32 2.88 14.47 13.20
C ARG A 32 3.38 13.76 14.45
N ALA A 33 3.09 12.48 14.62
CA ALA A 33 3.62 11.69 15.73
C ALA A 33 5.14 11.46 15.61
N ALA A 34 5.64 11.21 14.41
CA ALA A 34 7.06 11.01 14.14
C ALA A 34 7.87 12.27 14.42
N ARG A 35 7.37 13.45 13.98
CA ARG A 35 7.98 14.76 14.28
C ARG A 35 8.05 15.04 15.78
N ASN A 36 7.12 14.50 16.57
CA ASN A 36 7.12 14.59 18.03
C ASN A 36 7.93 13.48 18.71
N ASN A 37 8.81 12.79 17.97
CA ASN A 37 9.63 11.67 18.44
C ASN A 37 8.82 10.49 19.05
N ARG A 38 7.55 10.32 18.64
CA ARG A 38 6.66 9.23 19.09
C ARG A 38 6.64 8.08 18.08
N LEU A 39 7.82 7.51 17.79
CA LEU A 39 8.00 6.46 16.78
C LEU A 39 7.10 5.24 17.01
N GLN A 40 6.92 4.80 18.25
CA GLN A 40 6.04 3.66 18.55
C GLN A 40 4.57 3.94 18.18
N ARG A 41 4.10 5.19 18.39
CA ARG A 41 2.74 5.60 17.98
C ARG A 41 2.63 5.68 16.46
N THR A 42 3.65 6.22 15.79
CA THR A 42 3.72 6.26 14.32
C THR A 42 3.63 4.86 13.73
N ILE A 43 4.43 3.93 14.24
CA ILE A 43 4.45 2.53 13.80
C ILE A 43 3.10 1.86 14.05
N ASN A 44 2.51 2.02 15.24
CA ASN A 44 1.19 1.44 15.53
C ASN A 44 0.08 1.96 14.60
N ILE A 45 0.08 3.25 14.27
CA ILE A 45 -0.93 3.83 13.36
C ILE A 45 -0.75 3.24 11.95
N LEU A 46 0.47 3.28 11.41
CA LEU A 46 0.73 2.86 10.04
C LEU A 46 0.57 1.35 9.85
N LEU A 47 1.10 0.54 10.77
CA LEU A 47 0.92 -0.91 10.72
C LEU A 47 -0.52 -1.31 10.97
N GLY A 48 -1.19 -0.72 11.95
CA GLY A 48 -2.60 -1.02 12.25
C GLY A 48 -3.50 -0.78 11.04
N SER A 49 -3.31 0.36 10.36
CA SER A 49 -4.02 0.68 9.12
C SER A 49 -3.74 -0.31 8.00
N ALA A 50 -2.46 -0.59 7.73
CA ALA A 50 -2.05 -1.51 6.67
C ALA A 50 -2.59 -2.93 6.93
N THR A 51 -2.47 -3.42 8.17
CA THR A 51 -2.99 -4.73 8.58
C THR A 51 -4.51 -4.79 8.52
N SER A 52 -5.23 -3.73 8.87
CA SER A 52 -6.70 -3.69 8.71
C SER A 52 -7.10 -3.78 7.23
N THR A 53 -6.37 -3.10 6.35
CA THR A 53 -6.67 -3.10 4.92
C THR A 53 -6.36 -4.46 4.28
N ILE A 54 -5.18 -5.01 4.55
CA ILE A 54 -4.74 -6.29 3.97
C ILE A 54 -5.47 -7.48 4.63
N GLY A 55 -5.63 -7.45 5.95
CA GLY A 55 -6.18 -8.55 6.74
C GLY A 55 -7.70 -8.59 6.84
N MET A 56 -8.41 -7.48 6.57
CA MET A 56 -9.87 -7.46 6.52
C MET A 56 -10.43 -6.96 5.19
N THR A 57 -10.04 -5.78 4.71
CA THR A 57 -10.67 -5.18 3.52
C THR A 57 -10.51 -6.05 2.27
N VAL A 58 -9.30 -6.57 2.01
CA VAL A 58 -9.04 -7.47 0.88
C VAL A 58 -9.87 -8.77 0.97
N PRO A 59 -9.84 -9.53 2.09
CA PRO A 59 -10.69 -10.71 2.26
C PRO A 59 -12.19 -10.44 2.13
N VAL A 60 -12.69 -9.32 2.68
CA VAL A 60 -14.10 -8.97 2.61
C VAL A 60 -14.52 -8.70 1.16
N VAL A 61 -13.71 -7.97 0.41
CA VAL A 61 -13.97 -7.69 -1.01
C VAL A 61 -13.92 -8.97 -1.85
N LEU A 62 -12.94 -9.86 -1.60
CA LEU A 62 -12.86 -11.18 -2.23
C LEU A 62 -14.08 -12.06 -1.89
N ALA A 63 -14.52 -12.06 -0.64
CA ALA A 63 -15.71 -12.81 -0.20
C ALA A 63 -16.97 -12.29 -0.88
N ILE A 64 -17.17 -10.96 -0.95
CA ILE A 64 -18.31 -10.34 -1.64
C ILE A 64 -18.31 -10.70 -3.14
N GLY A 65 -17.14 -10.69 -3.78
CA GLY A 65 -16.98 -11.12 -5.18
C GLY A 65 -17.40 -12.58 -5.37
N PHE A 66 -16.88 -13.47 -4.51
CA PHE A 66 -17.22 -14.89 -4.51
C PHE A 66 -18.73 -15.12 -4.35
N PHE A 67 -19.39 -14.45 -3.39
CA PHE A 67 -20.84 -14.56 -3.19
C PHE A 67 -21.67 -13.94 -4.32
N SER A 68 -21.16 -12.93 -5.02
CA SER A 68 -21.83 -12.34 -6.20
C SER A 68 -21.66 -13.16 -7.48
N GLY A 69 -20.96 -14.30 -7.43
CA GLY A 69 -20.68 -15.14 -8.60
C GLY A 69 -19.72 -14.49 -9.60
N ARG A 70 -19.00 -13.43 -9.20
CA ARG A 70 -17.93 -12.81 -9.98
C ARG A 70 -16.58 -13.27 -9.43
N THR A 71 -15.78 -13.95 -10.25
CA THR A 71 -14.38 -14.23 -9.91
C THR A 71 -13.62 -12.90 -9.91
N LEU A 72 -13.47 -12.33 -8.72
CA LEU A 72 -12.73 -11.10 -8.54
C LEU A 72 -11.24 -11.43 -8.61
N GLU A 73 -10.70 -11.44 -9.82
CA GLU A 73 -9.25 -11.39 -9.99
C GLU A 73 -8.80 -10.01 -9.56
N LEU A 74 -7.86 -9.95 -8.60
CA LEU A 74 -7.35 -8.68 -8.07
C LEU A 74 -6.65 -7.85 -9.15
N GLY A 75 -6.40 -8.41 -10.33
CA GLY A 75 -5.77 -7.74 -11.46
C GLY A 75 -4.30 -7.39 -11.20
N LEU A 76 -3.69 -7.96 -10.16
CA LEU A 76 -2.26 -7.83 -9.93
C LEU A 76 -1.52 -8.76 -10.89
N GLU A 77 -0.67 -8.19 -11.73
CA GLU A 77 0.29 -9.00 -12.48
C GLU A 77 1.25 -9.73 -11.53
N PRO A 78 1.88 -10.84 -11.96
CA PRO A 78 2.85 -11.56 -11.15
C PRO A 78 3.97 -10.66 -10.58
N THR A 79 4.31 -9.59 -11.30
CA THR A 79 5.26 -8.54 -10.92
C THR A 79 4.78 -7.71 -9.72
N ASP A 80 3.50 -7.32 -9.67
CA ASP A 80 2.91 -6.57 -8.54
C ASP A 80 2.82 -7.43 -7.28
N ILE A 81 2.49 -8.72 -7.44
CA ILE A 81 2.47 -9.68 -6.33
C ILE A 81 3.88 -9.84 -5.76
N ALA A 82 4.90 -9.94 -6.61
CA ALA A 82 6.29 -10.01 -6.18
C ALA A 82 6.73 -8.74 -5.44
N MET A 83 6.40 -7.54 -5.96
CA MET A 83 6.69 -6.26 -5.31
C MET A 83 5.99 -6.11 -3.95
N LEU A 84 4.71 -6.49 -3.86
CA LEU A 84 3.96 -6.49 -2.60
C LEU A 84 4.63 -7.42 -1.57
N THR A 85 4.96 -8.63 -1.99
CA THR A 85 5.58 -9.64 -1.11
C THR A 85 6.95 -9.18 -0.63
N LEU A 86 7.77 -8.63 -1.53
CA LEU A 86 9.09 -8.08 -1.21
C LEU A 86 8.98 -6.91 -0.23
N THR A 87 8.00 -6.02 -0.44
CA THR A 87 7.75 -4.86 0.43
C THR A 87 7.33 -5.30 1.82
N LEU A 88 6.40 -6.27 1.92
CA LEU A 88 5.94 -6.80 3.19
C LEU A 88 7.08 -7.49 3.95
N PHE A 89 7.86 -8.33 3.27
CA PHE A 89 8.99 -9.04 3.84
C PHE A 89 10.08 -8.07 4.33
N THR A 90 10.43 -7.08 3.51
CA THR A 90 11.42 -6.04 3.86
C THR A 90 10.93 -5.20 5.04
N SER A 91 9.63 -4.89 5.11
CA SER A 91 9.02 -4.16 6.22
C SER A 91 9.10 -4.96 7.52
N VAL A 92 8.79 -6.26 7.49
CA VAL A 92 8.88 -7.14 8.66
C VAL A 92 10.31 -7.23 9.18
N ILE A 93 11.29 -7.45 8.30
CA ILE A 93 12.71 -7.49 8.67
C ILE A 93 13.14 -6.14 9.28
N THR A 94 12.70 -5.04 8.68
CA THR A 94 13.11 -3.69 9.06
C THR A 94 12.54 -3.25 10.40
N LEU A 95 11.26 -3.55 10.63
CA LEU A 95 10.57 -3.16 11.85
C LEU A 95 10.82 -4.17 12.98
N GLY A 96 11.12 -5.43 12.66
CA GLY A 96 11.43 -6.48 13.62
C GLY A 96 12.83 -6.42 14.24
N THR A 97 13.80 -5.76 13.58
CA THR A 97 15.17 -5.64 14.11
C THR A 97 15.35 -4.55 15.17
N GLY A 98 14.33 -3.73 15.45
CA GLY A 98 14.33 -2.73 16.54
C GLY A 98 15.26 -1.53 16.34
N LYS A 99 16.07 -1.50 15.27
CA LYS A 99 16.96 -0.39 14.90
C LYS A 99 16.50 0.23 13.58
N THR A 100 15.54 1.14 13.61
CA THR A 100 15.17 1.94 12.43
C THR A 100 16.31 2.88 12.07
N THR A 101 17.08 2.52 11.05
CA THR A 101 18.14 3.37 10.48
C THR A 101 17.62 4.19 9.30
N LEU A 102 18.17 5.39 9.08
CA LEU A 102 17.81 6.24 7.94
C LEU A 102 17.90 5.48 6.60
N LEU A 103 18.89 4.58 6.49
CA LEU A 103 19.13 3.73 5.33
C LEU A 103 17.96 2.79 5.02
N GLN A 104 17.34 2.20 6.05
CA GLN A 104 16.15 1.35 5.88
C GLN A 104 14.94 2.14 5.39
N GLY A 105 14.77 3.39 5.84
CA GLY A 105 13.73 4.29 5.34
C GLY A 105 13.91 4.59 3.85
N VAL A 106 15.16 4.81 3.41
CA VAL A 106 15.49 5.04 2.00
C VAL A 106 15.15 3.82 1.13
N VAL A 107 15.40 2.60 1.60
CA VAL A 107 15.02 1.37 0.87
C VAL A 107 13.51 1.29 0.65
N HIS A 108 12.69 1.62 1.66
CA HIS A 108 11.23 1.63 1.50
C HIS A 108 10.78 2.72 0.52
N LEU A 109 11.42 3.88 0.52
CA LEU A 109 11.13 4.95 -0.44
C LEU A 109 11.48 4.54 -1.88
N ILE A 110 12.59 3.85 -2.07
CA ILE A 110 13.00 3.32 -3.38
C ILE A 110 12.01 2.25 -3.87
N LEU A 111 11.60 1.32 -3.01
CA LEU A 111 10.57 0.32 -3.34
C LEU A 111 9.24 0.98 -3.72
N PHE A 112 8.83 2.01 -2.98
CA PHE A 112 7.63 2.78 -3.31
C PHE A 112 7.76 3.51 -4.66
N ALA A 113 8.90 4.15 -4.93
CA ALA A 113 9.15 4.81 -6.20
C ALA A 113 9.15 3.82 -7.38
N ALA A 114 9.75 2.63 -7.20
CA ALA A 114 9.73 1.56 -8.19
C ALA A 114 8.29 1.06 -8.47
N TYR A 115 7.47 0.92 -7.42
CA TYR A 115 6.05 0.58 -7.58
C TYR A 115 5.29 1.67 -8.36
N VAL A 116 5.50 2.96 -8.03
CA VAL A 116 4.89 4.06 -8.79
C VAL A 116 5.32 4.04 -10.25
N MET A 117 6.59 3.76 -10.54
CA MET A 117 7.08 3.65 -11.92
C MET A 117 6.39 2.50 -12.67
N LEU A 118 6.22 1.34 -12.02
CA LEU A 118 5.55 0.17 -12.59
C LEU A 118 4.10 0.49 -12.98
N ILE A 119 3.38 1.27 -12.17
CA ILE A 119 2.03 1.75 -12.51
C ILE A 119 1.99 2.48 -13.86
N PHE A 120 3.05 3.21 -14.24
CA PHE A 120 3.09 3.94 -15.51
C PHE A 120 3.66 3.14 -16.69
N ASP A 121 4.28 1.99 -16.42
CA ASP A 121 4.88 1.11 -17.43
C ASP A 121 3.93 -0.02 -17.87
N GLY A 122 2.88 -0.28 -17.08
CA GLY A 122 1.79 -1.23 -17.37
C GLY A 122 0.59 -0.65 -18.10
#